data_AF-A0A0S7BTT2-F1
#
_entry.id   AF-A0A0S7BTT2-F1
#
_cell.length_a   1.000
_cell.length_b   1.000
_cell.length_c   1.000
_cell.angle_alpha   90.00
_cell.angle_beta   90.00
_cell.angle_gamma   90.00
#
_symmetry.space_group_name_H-M   'P 1'
#
loop_
_entity.id
_entity.type
_entity.pdbx_description
1 polymer ?
#
loop_
_entity_poly.entity_id
_entity_poly.type
_entity_poly.pdbx_seq_one_letter_code
_entity_poly.pdbx_strand_id
1 'polypeptide(L)'
;MIMGNVTLSSLTELENIDTSSITGIYIYDNLSLSTCEATWLCAYLASPNGSVNIYSNAPGCNNPSEVADGCGIVLPCLPFGNYYFLSQDDINNFQTNYPGCTEIEGYVTIQGDDITNLDGLNVLTSIGGILEIGKDYGGNGNPVLTDLTGLENLTSIGRFLSIEDNDALTNLTGLENLVSIGEGFKIYSNNFLTSLTGLESLTSIGGDLNIYNNADLASLTGVESLTSIGGDLNIYNNADLASLTGLENLTTIGEYPSKNGKASLASLTLFDNVASIGGNCSIYDNYALSNLTGLEGLTSIGGNFSICDNYALTNLTGLENLASIEGDLDIYYNNALTSLTGLEGLNSIGGDLDIYYNAALTSLTGVEGLASIGGSLTISSECLTCLTGLDNLTSIGEDLRILGPIMNGSSSLTSLTGLENLASIGGTLEISNHYFLTNLTGLENIAAESIINLRIFNNSDLSSCAVQSICDYLAAPNGTIEIAYNAPGCNSQQEVQEACWILHIENRPTGEEQLNVYPNPAYNRMILNLNTTFSGSFRVCLYNLTGICLKSWQFETQSSGTKEFVMDISEIPAGIYFFRLQIGNEVVTRKIIKVK
;
A
#
# COMPACT_ATOMS: atom_id res chain seq x y z
N MET A 1 30.91 8.27 -33.58
CA MET A 1 29.46 8.53 -33.60
C MET A 1 29.17 9.51 -34.71
N ILE A 2 28.25 9.17 -35.61
CA ILE A 2 27.79 9.98 -36.75
C ILE A 2 26.27 9.93 -36.71
N MET A 3 25.61 11.01 -36.28
CA MET A 3 24.15 11.01 -36.15
C MET A 3 23.50 12.33 -36.50
N GLY A 4 22.26 12.27 -36.98
CA GLY A 4 21.42 13.44 -37.24
C GLY A 4 21.90 14.35 -38.38
N ASN A 5 22.80 13.87 -39.26
CA ASN A 5 23.35 14.68 -40.34
C ASN A 5 22.48 14.57 -41.60
N VAL A 6 21.50 15.46 -41.72
CA VAL A 6 20.52 15.44 -42.82
C VAL A 6 21.13 15.66 -44.22
N THR A 7 22.36 16.17 -44.33
CA THR A 7 23.04 16.40 -45.63
C THR A 7 24.22 15.45 -45.91
N LEU A 8 24.65 14.68 -44.91
CA LEU A 8 25.77 13.75 -45.09
C LEU A 8 25.32 12.63 -46.02
N SER A 9 26.00 12.45 -47.15
CA SER A 9 25.63 11.44 -48.17
C SER A 9 26.61 10.29 -48.29
N SER A 10 27.85 10.45 -47.82
CA SER A 10 28.88 9.42 -47.90
C SER A 10 29.85 9.46 -46.72
N LEU A 11 30.33 8.28 -46.32
CA LEU A 11 31.44 8.10 -45.38
C LEU A 11 32.79 7.82 -46.05
N THR A 12 32.85 7.71 -47.39
CA THR A 12 34.03 7.24 -48.11
C THR A 12 35.26 8.13 -47.94
N GLU A 13 35.08 9.42 -47.66
CA GLU A 13 36.18 10.37 -47.43
C GLU A 13 36.75 10.30 -46.00
N LEU A 14 36.11 9.56 -45.10
CA LEU A 14 36.58 9.36 -43.73
C LEU A 14 37.63 8.25 -43.72
N GLU A 15 38.90 8.61 -43.88
CA GLU A 15 40.03 7.68 -43.96
C GLU A 15 40.93 7.73 -42.70
N ASN A 16 41.89 6.79 -42.61
CA ASN A 16 42.93 6.71 -41.57
C ASN A 16 42.42 6.46 -40.13
N ILE A 17 41.30 5.74 -39.99
CA ILE A 17 40.81 5.29 -38.69
C ILE A 17 41.44 3.93 -38.34
N ASP A 18 42.06 3.86 -37.16
CA ASP A 18 42.55 2.62 -36.57
C ASP A 18 41.39 1.83 -35.96
N THR A 19 40.96 0.76 -36.63
CA THR A 19 39.83 -0.08 -36.19
C THR A 19 40.07 -0.77 -34.85
N SER A 20 41.33 -0.98 -34.45
CA SER A 20 41.65 -1.59 -33.15
C SER A 20 41.31 -0.69 -31.96
N SER A 21 41.18 0.62 -32.20
CA SER A 21 40.82 1.62 -31.19
C SER A 21 39.31 1.84 -31.06
N ILE A 22 38.51 1.30 -31.98
CA ILE A 22 37.06 1.50 -31.99
C ILE A 22 36.42 0.54 -31.00
N THR A 23 35.75 1.08 -29.98
CA THR A 23 34.97 0.30 -29.01
C THR A 23 33.49 0.19 -29.39
N GLY A 24 33.04 0.97 -30.38
CA GLY A 24 31.70 0.88 -30.92
C GLY A 24 31.45 1.85 -32.08
N ILE A 25 30.57 1.44 -32.98
CA ILE A 25 30.10 2.19 -34.13
C ILE A 25 28.65 2.61 -33.88
N TYR A 26 28.39 3.91 -34.08
CA TYR A 26 27.08 4.53 -33.92
C TYR A 26 26.85 5.45 -35.13
N ILE A 27 26.07 4.98 -36.09
CA ILE A 27 25.74 5.65 -37.36
C ILE A 27 24.23 5.58 -37.57
N TYR A 28 23.48 6.62 -37.19
CA TYR A 28 22.03 6.59 -37.29
C TYR A 28 21.40 7.97 -37.49
N ASP A 29 20.14 8.00 -37.96
CA ASP A 29 19.40 9.24 -38.26
C ASP A 29 20.09 10.17 -39.27
N ASN A 30 20.85 9.62 -40.21
CA ASN A 30 21.46 10.39 -41.31
C ASN A 30 20.67 10.14 -42.61
N LEU A 31 19.54 10.83 -42.76
CA LEU A 31 18.53 10.56 -43.81
C LEU A 31 19.03 10.67 -45.26
N SER A 32 20.19 11.29 -45.51
CA SER A 32 20.79 11.36 -46.84
C SER A 32 21.97 10.40 -47.04
N LEU A 33 22.41 9.71 -45.98
CA LEU A 33 23.61 8.88 -46.00
C LEU A 33 23.31 7.53 -46.66
N SER A 34 23.76 7.35 -47.89
CA SER A 34 23.50 6.15 -48.72
C SER A 34 24.77 5.43 -49.18
N THR A 35 25.96 5.90 -48.77
CA THR A 35 27.26 5.34 -49.19
C THR A 35 28.17 5.19 -47.97
N CYS A 36 28.40 3.96 -47.53
CA CYS A 36 29.09 3.64 -46.27
C CYS A 36 30.31 2.73 -46.46
N GLU A 37 30.70 2.43 -47.69
CA GLU A 37 31.79 1.50 -48.05
C GLU A 37 33.20 2.06 -47.77
N ALA A 38 33.36 2.78 -46.66
CA ALA A 38 34.64 3.25 -46.18
C ALA A 38 35.50 2.07 -45.68
N THR A 39 36.78 2.03 -46.05
CA THR A 39 37.70 0.93 -45.77
C THR A 39 37.73 0.53 -44.29
N TRP A 40 37.71 1.52 -43.38
CA TRP A 40 37.73 1.27 -41.94
C TRP A 40 36.42 0.64 -41.45
N LEU A 41 35.27 1.01 -42.02
CA LEU A 41 33.96 0.49 -41.63
C LEU A 41 33.81 -0.96 -42.11
N CYS A 42 34.17 -1.23 -43.37
CA CYS A 42 34.22 -2.60 -43.90
C CYS A 42 35.16 -3.50 -43.08
N ALA A 43 36.36 -3.00 -42.74
CA ALA A 43 37.31 -3.75 -41.94
C ALA A 43 36.81 -4.02 -40.51
N TYR A 44 36.07 -3.09 -39.91
CA TYR A 44 35.47 -3.28 -38.60
C TYR A 44 34.33 -4.30 -38.64
N LEU A 45 33.40 -4.19 -39.60
CA LEU A 45 32.26 -5.10 -39.72
C LEU A 45 32.66 -6.55 -40.03
N ALA A 46 33.81 -6.77 -40.67
CA ALA A 46 34.34 -8.11 -40.92
C ALA A 46 34.82 -8.83 -39.65
N SER A 47 35.16 -8.09 -38.59
CA SER A 47 35.62 -8.63 -37.31
C SER A 47 35.32 -7.65 -36.15
N PRO A 48 34.03 -7.45 -35.82
CA PRO A 48 33.62 -6.47 -34.82
C PRO A 48 34.14 -6.87 -33.43
N ASN A 49 34.76 -5.93 -32.74
CA ASN A 49 35.29 -6.10 -31.38
C ASN A 49 34.55 -5.21 -30.35
N GLY A 50 33.41 -4.65 -30.75
CA GLY A 50 32.59 -3.73 -29.98
C GLY A 50 31.22 -3.57 -30.61
N SER A 51 30.45 -2.57 -30.15
CA SER A 51 29.06 -2.43 -30.58
C SER A 51 28.92 -1.96 -32.03
N VAL A 52 27.89 -2.44 -32.71
CA VAL A 52 27.53 -2.02 -34.07
C VAL A 52 26.10 -1.52 -34.04
N ASN A 53 25.92 -0.21 -34.20
CA ASN A 53 24.63 0.47 -34.25
C ASN A 53 24.56 1.26 -35.56
N ILE A 54 23.91 0.67 -36.57
CA ILE A 54 23.65 1.29 -37.86
C ILE A 54 22.16 1.10 -38.13
N TYR A 55 21.38 2.18 -38.11
CA TYR A 55 19.92 2.16 -38.33
C TYR A 55 19.43 3.53 -38.80
N SER A 56 18.23 3.62 -39.41
CA SER A 56 17.59 4.89 -39.79
C SER A 56 18.47 5.81 -40.67
N ASN A 57 19.17 5.25 -41.65
CA ASN A 57 19.89 6.01 -42.68
C ASN A 57 19.23 5.79 -44.06
N ALA A 58 19.77 6.39 -45.12
CA ALA A 58 19.26 6.11 -46.46
C ALA A 58 19.66 4.67 -46.90
N PRO A 59 18.91 4.04 -47.84
CA PRO A 59 19.27 2.74 -48.39
C PRO A 59 20.72 2.71 -48.91
N GLY A 60 21.43 1.62 -48.62
CA GLY A 60 22.88 1.45 -48.77
C GLY A 60 23.67 1.63 -47.46
N CYS A 61 23.05 2.26 -46.45
CA CYS A 61 23.61 2.48 -45.12
C CYS A 61 22.59 2.26 -44.00
N ASN A 62 21.40 1.77 -44.32
CA ASN A 62 20.28 1.78 -43.39
C ASN A 62 20.45 0.75 -42.28
N ASN A 63 21.16 -0.35 -42.49
CA ASN A 63 21.48 -1.35 -41.46
C ASN A 63 22.88 -1.95 -41.69
N PRO A 64 23.45 -2.72 -40.76
CA PRO A 64 24.78 -3.29 -40.93
C PRO A 64 24.89 -4.20 -42.15
N SER A 65 23.80 -4.89 -42.52
CA SER A 65 23.79 -5.81 -43.66
C SER A 65 23.95 -5.06 -44.98
N GLU A 66 23.26 -3.95 -45.18
CA GLU A 66 23.41 -3.14 -46.39
C GLU A 66 24.87 -2.66 -46.58
N VAL A 67 25.52 -2.27 -45.47
CA VAL A 67 26.94 -1.87 -45.51
C VAL A 67 27.83 -3.08 -45.80
N ALA A 68 27.56 -4.23 -45.19
CA ALA A 68 28.30 -5.46 -45.42
C ALA A 68 28.21 -5.94 -46.88
N ASP A 69 27.02 -5.85 -47.48
CA ASP A 69 26.79 -6.16 -48.89
C ASP A 69 27.61 -5.23 -49.80
N GLY A 70 27.60 -3.92 -49.53
CA GLY A 70 28.44 -2.94 -50.24
C GLY A 70 29.94 -3.22 -50.09
N CYS A 71 30.35 -3.70 -48.91
CA CYS A 71 31.72 -4.12 -48.62
C CYS A 71 32.09 -5.51 -49.18
N GLY A 72 31.11 -6.30 -49.66
CA GLY A 72 31.32 -7.68 -50.12
C GLY A 72 31.75 -8.65 -49.01
N ILE A 73 31.26 -8.46 -47.79
CA ILE A 73 31.57 -9.29 -46.62
C ILE A 73 30.29 -9.96 -46.09
N VAL A 74 30.45 -11.11 -45.43
CA VAL A 74 29.37 -11.78 -44.69
C VAL A 74 29.51 -11.38 -43.22
N LEU A 75 28.43 -10.91 -42.60
CA LEU A 75 28.48 -10.53 -41.20
C LEU A 75 28.52 -11.76 -40.29
N PRO A 76 29.40 -11.80 -39.28
CA PRO A 76 29.24 -12.70 -38.17
C PRO A 76 28.04 -12.27 -37.31
N CYS A 77 27.53 -13.18 -36.49
CA CYS A 77 26.67 -12.82 -35.37
C CYS A 77 27.41 -11.78 -34.52
N LEU A 78 26.81 -10.61 -34.32
CA LEU A 78 27.44 -9.46 -33.69
C LEU A 78 27.56 -9.69 -32.17
N PRO A 79 28.76 -9.86 -31.60
CA PRO A 79 28.94 -10.22 -30.18
C PRO A 79 28.52 -9.09 -29.22
N PHE A 80 28.45 -7.84 -29.68
CA PHE A 80 27.96 -6.70 -28.90
C PHE A 80 27.00 -5.83 -29.73
N GLY A 81 26.44 -6.40 -30.79
CA GLY A 81 25.58 -5.67 -31.72
C GLY A 81 24.18 -5.50 -31.18
N ASN A 82 23.59 -4.35 -31.47
CA ASN A 82 22.16 -4.17 -31.33
C ASN A 82 21.52 -4.51 -32.68
N TYR A 83 20.45 -5.30 -32.65
CA TYR A 83 19.71 -5.70 -33.83
C TYR A 83 18.42 -4.90 -33.88
N TYR A 84 18.22 -4.17 -34.97
CA TYR A 84 17.01 -3.38 -35.21
C TYR A 84 16.29 -3.98 -36.40
N PHE A 85 15.16 -4.62 -36.13
CA PHE A 85 14.24 -5.13 -37.14
C PHE A 85 13.15 -4.07 -37.33
N LEU A 86 13.34 -3.21 -38.33
CA LEU A 86 12.49 -2.04 -38.55
C LEU A 86 11.47 -2.25 -39.69
N SER A 87 11.52 -3.42 -40.32
CA SER A 87 10.65 -3.82 -41.42
C SER A 87 10.51 -5.34 -41.50
N GLN A 88 9.49 -5.82 -42.23
CA GLN A 88 9.34 -7.25 -42.49
C GLN A 88 10.53 -7.83 -43.28
N ASP A 89 11.17 -7.02 -44.13
CA ASP A 89 12.36 -7.42 -44.89
C ASP A 89 13.57 -7.67 -43.97
N ASP A 90 13.72 -6.89 -42.88
CA ASP A 90 14.79 -7.13 -41.91
C ASP A 90 14.61 -8.50 -41.22
N ILE A 91 13.38 -8.84 -40.84
CA ILE A 91 13.04 -10.14 -40.26
C ILE A 91 13.33 -11.27 -41.25
N ASN A 92 12.79 -11.17 -42.47
CA ASN A 92 12.90 -12.22 -43.50
C ASN A 92 14.35 -12.50 -43.88
N ASN A 93 15.21 -11.47 -43.87
CA ASN A 93 16.59 -11.59 -44.29
C ASN A 93 17.56 -11.92 -43.14
N PHE A 94 17.11 -11.99 -41.89
CA PHE A 94 17.98 -12.20 -40.72
C PHE A 94 18.97 -13.37 -40.91
N GLN A 95 18.48 -14.55 -41.28
CA GLN A 95 19.32 -15.74 -41.46
C GLN A 95 20.27 -15.67 -42.66
N THR A 96 19.94 -14.83 -43.66
CA THR A 96 20.82 -14.56 -44.80
C THR A 96 21.92 -13.57 -44.42
N ASN A 97 21.54 -12.53 -43.67
CA ASN A 97 22.42 -11.46 -43.24
C ASN A 97 23.38 -11.90 -42.13
N TYR A 98 22.93 -12.80 -41.25
CA TYR A 98 23.69 -13.34 -40.11
C TYR A 98 23.65 -14.88 -40.08
N PRO A 99 24.30 -15.57 -41.03
CA PRO A 99 24.22 -17.02 -41.14
C PRO A 99 24.70 -17.75 -39.88
N GLY A 100 23.85 -18.60 -39.31
CA GLY A 100 24.15 -19.41 -38.13
C GLY A 100 24.10 -18.66 -36.79
N CYS A 101 23.60 -17.42 -36.76
CA CYS A 101 23.36 -16.67 -35.54
C CYS A 101 22.12 -17.22 -34.82
N THR A 102 22.33 -17.93 -33.71
CA THR A 102 21.26 -18.51 -32.87
C THR A 102 21.16 -17.84 -31.50
N GLU A 103 22.15 -17.02 -31.12
CA GLU A 103 22.21 -16.35 -29.83
C GLU A 103 22.61 -14.89 -30.04
N ILE A 104 21.88 -13.96 -29.46
CA ILE A 104 22.19 -12.52 -29.52
C ILE A 104 22.57 -12.04 -28.13
N GLU A 105 23.84 -11.69 -27.89
CA GLU A 105 24.27 -11.17 -26.58
C GLU A 105 23.75 -9.75 -26.30
N GLY A 106 23.49 -8.99 -27.36
CA GLY A 106 23.10 -7.58 -27.31
C GLY A 106 21.60 -7.33 -27.22
N TYR A 107 21.21 -6.14 -27.63
CA TYR A 107 19.84 -5.64 -27.58
C TYR A 107 19.11 -5.88 -28.90
N VAL A 108 17.84 -6.26 -28.86
CA VAL A 108 16.99 -6.54 -30.03
C VAL A 108 15.75 -5.64 -29.97
N THR A 109 15.51 -4.87 -31.04
CA THR A 109 14.26 -4.14 -31.26
C THR A 109 13.52 -4.72 -32.45
N ILE A 110 12.24 -4.96 -32.30
CA ILE A 110 11.32 -5.34 -33.36
C ILE A 110 10.22 -4.28 -33.44
N GLN A 111 10.30 -3.41 -34.43
CA GLN A 111 9.36 -2.28 -34.58
C GLN A 111 9.18 -1.91 -36.05
N GLY A 112 8.03 -2.22 -36.63
CA GLY A 112 7.70 -1.80 -37.99
C GLY A 112 6.22 -1.91 -38.31
N ASP A 113 5.68 -0.91 -39.01
CA ASP A 113 4.28 -0.86 -39.42
C ASP A 113 3.89 -2.02 -40.36
N ASP A 114 4.86 -2.65 -41.03
CA ASP A 114 4.70 -3.75 -41.98
C ASP A 114 5.07 -5.13 -41.42
N ILE A 115 5.52 -5.24 -40.16
CA ILE A 115 5.89 -6.52 -39.54
C ILE A 115 4.62 -7.29 -39.19
N THR A 116 4.41 -8.40 -39.91
CA THR A 116 3.24 -9.28 -39.80
C THR A 116 3.53 -10.61 -39.11
N ASN A 117 4.79 -11.04 -39.07
CA ASN A 117 5.25 -12.27 -38.42
C ASN A 117 6.76 -12.17 -38.11
N LEU A 118 7.26 -13.06 -37.25
CA LEU A 118 8.66 -13.12 -36.85
C LEU A 118 9.38 -14.36 -37.39
N ASP A 119 8.86 -15.04 -38.42
CA ASP A 119 9.32 -16.37 -38.89
C ASP A 119 10.84 -16.45 -39.14
N GLY A 120 11.45 -15.35 -39.59
CA GLY A 120 12.89 -15.28 -39.84
C GLY A 120 13.77 -15.36 -38.59
N LEU A 121 13.19 -15.20 -37.39
CA LEU A 121 13.86 -15.25 -36.09
C LEU A 121 13.80 -16.62 -35.42
N ASN A 122 13.18 -17.62 -36.05
CA ASN A 122 12.93 -18.94 -35.46
C ASN A 122 14.18 -19.77 -35.12
N VAL A 123 15.37 -19.28 -35.46
CA VAL A 123 16.65 -19.89 -35.07
C VAL A 123 17.19 -19.40 -33.73
N LEU A 124 16.62 -18.32 -33.19
CA LEU A 124 17.08 -17.74 -31.94
C LEU A 124 16.69 -18.62 -30.75
N THR A 125 17.69 -18.96 -29.93
CA THR A 125 17.53 -19.77 -28.71
C THR A 125 17.70 -18.95 -27.44
N SER A 126 18.42 -17.83 -27.50
CA SER A 126 18.61 -16.90 -26.39
C SER A 126 18.92 -15.49 -26.86
N ILE A 127 18.49 -14.52 -26.05
CA ILE A 127 18.90 -13.11 -26.16
C ILE A 127 19.54 -12.73 -24.83
N GLY A 128 20.86 -12.60 -24.78
CA GLY A 128 21.60 -12.24 -23.56
C GLY A 128 21.32 -10.83 -23.05
N GLY A 129 20.87 -9.93 -23.93
CA GLY A 129 20.52 -8.56 -23.58
C GLY A 129 19.02 -8.35 -23.40
N ILE A 130 18.51 -7.29 -24.03
CA ILE A 130 17.12 -6.84 -23.94
C ILE A 130 16.41 -7.24 -25.25
N LEU A 131 15.15 -7.66 -25.14
CA LEU A 131 14.24 -7.81 -26.28
C LEU A 131 13.09 -6.81 -26.12
N GLU A 132 12.93 -5.93 -27.11
CA GLU A 132 11.81 -5.00 -27.21
C GLU A 132 11.00 -5.32 -28.46
N ILE A 133 9.72 -5.63 -28.28
CA ILE A 133 8.75 -5.88 -29.34
C ILE A 133 7.72 -4.78 -29.31
N GLY A 134 7.79 -3.92 -30.30
CA GLY A 134 7.03 -2.69 -30.40
C GLY A 134 7.89 -1.49 -30.04
N LYS A 135 7.30 -0.45 -29.46
CA LYS A 135 7.83 0.91 -29.59
C LYS A 135 8.35 1.50 -28.28
N ASP A 136 9.55 2.08 -28.36
CA ASP A 136 10.04 3.08 -27.40
C ASP A 136 9.96 4.52 -28.01
N TYR A 137 9.57 5.51 -27.21
CA TYR A 137 9.52 6.96 -27.52
C TYR A 137 9.03 7.45 -28.92
N GLY A 138 7.71 7.56 -29.11
CA GLY A 138 7.08 8.37 -30.19
C GLY A 138 6.65 7.75 -31.54
N GLY A 139 7.03 6.53 -31.95
CA GLY A 139 6.53 5.84 -33.17
C GLY A 139 5.18 5.06 -33.04
N ASN A 140 4.72 4.40 -34.10
CA ASN A 140 3.70 3.34 -33.98
C ASN A 140 4.45 2.03 -33.65
N GLY A 141 3.90 1.14 -32.82
CA GLY A 141 4.52 -0.15 -32.49
C GLY A 141 4.48 -1.14 -33.65
N ASN A 142 3.94 -2.34 -33.44
CA ASN A 142 3.67 -3.28 -34.55
C ASN A 142 2.14 -3.42 -34.73
N PRO A 143 1.48 -2.50 -35.47
CA PRO A 143 0.03 -2.40 -35.52
C PRO A 143 -0.68 -3.57 -36.24
N VAL A 144 0.08 -4.47 -36.88
CA VAL A 144 -0.47 -5.61 -37.64
C VAL A 144 0.06 -6.97 -37.16
N LEU A 145 0.94 -7.00 -36.15
CA LEU A 145 1.50 -8.23 -35.58
C LEU A 145 0.49 -8.87 -34.63
N THR A 146 0.04 -10.10 -34.92
CA THR A 146 -1.07 -10.74 -34.19
C THR A 146 -0.65 -11.73 -33.09
N ASP A 147 0.56 -12.27 -33.21
CA ASP A 147 1.24 -13.16 -32.27
C ASP A 147 2.77 -13.01 -32.43
N LEU A 148 3.55 -13.79 -31.69
CA LEU A 148 5.02 -13.77 -31.69
C LEU A 148 5.61 -15.02 -32.35
N THR A 149 4.84 -15.71 -33.20
CA THR A 149 5.33 -16.87 -33.94
C THR A 149 6.58 -16.50 -34.75
N GLY A 150 7.58 -17.37 -34.68
CA GLY A 150 8.96 -17.12 -35.05
C GLY A 150 9.91 -16.94 -33.87
N LEU A 151 9.43 -16.87 -32.62
CA LEU A 151 10.29 -16.86 -31.42
C LEU A 151 10.27 -18.18 -30.63
N GLU A 152 9.68 -19.25 -31.17
CA GLU A 152 9.31 -20.46 -30.42
C GLU A 152 10.52 -21.16 -29.79
N ASN A 153 11.74 -20.96 -30.31
CA ASN A 153 12.94 -21.59 -29.78
C ASN A 153 13.61 -20.78 -28.67
N LEU A 154 13.12 -19.57 -28.37
CA LEU A 154 13.70 -18.70 -27.36
C LEU A 154 13.45 -19.27 -25.96
N THR A 155 14.54 -19.55 -25.24
CA THR A 155 14.49 -20.15 -23.91
C THR A 155 14.84 -19.19 -22.78
N SER A 156 15.59 -18.12 -23.07
CA SER A 156 15.98 -17.14 -22.06
C SER A 156 16.23 -15.75 -22.66
N ILE A 157 15.89 -14.74 -21.85
CA ILE A 157 16.25 -13.34 -22.06
C ILE A 157 17.10 -12.91 -20.87
N GLY A 158 18.35 -12.53 -21.11
CA GLY A 158 19.33 -12.28 -20.07
C GLY A 158 19.08 -10.99 -19.28
N ARG A 159 18.38 -10.02 -19.87
CA ARG A 159 18.04 -8.74 -19.22
C ARG A 159 16.54 -8.48 -19.25
N PHE A 160 16.07 -7.58 -20.10
CA PHE A 160 14.72 -7.05 -20.04
C PHE A 160 13.89 -7.52 -21.23
N LEU A 161 12.62 -7.85 -21.00
CA LEU A 161 11.63 -8.07 -22.06
C LEU A 161 10.61 -6.93 -22.02
N SER A 162 10.42 -6.22 -23.12
CA SER A 162 9.34 -5.24 -23.31
C SER A 162 8.46 -5.69 -24.48
N ILE A 163 7.15 -5.81 -24.24
CA ILE A 163 6.15 -6.05 -25.29
C ILE A 163 5.15 -4.91 -25.20
N GLU A 164 5.23 -3.96 -26.13
CA GLU A 164 4.46 -2.73 -26.01
C GLU A 164 3.95 -2.12 -27.31
N ASP A 165 2.76 -1.50 -27.25
CA ASP A 165 2.11 -0.85 -28.41
C ASP A 165 1.90 -1.79 -29.62
N ASN A 166 1.63 -3.08 -29.39
CA ASN A 166 1.26 -4.03 -30.44
C ASN A 166 -0.26 -4.21 -30.50
N ASP A 167 -0.95 -3.23 -31.08
CA ASP A 167 -2.43 -3.16 -31.06
C ASP A 167 -3.11 -4.40 -31.67
N ALA A 168 -2.50 -5.13 -32.60
CA ALA A 168 -3.12 -6.34 -33.16
C ALA A 168 -2.81 -7.63 -32.38
N LEU A 169 -1.93 -7.56 -31.38
CA LEU A 169 -1.42 -8.72 -30.65
C LEU A 169 -2.51 -9.25 -29.72
N THR A 170 -2.90 -10.51 -29.88
CA THR A 170 -4.01 -11.12 -29.12
C THR A 170 -3.57 -12.06 -28.01
N ASN A 171 -2.34 -12.58 -28.11
CA ASN A 171 -1.68 -13.49 -27.18
C ASN A 171 -0.15 -13.43 -27.43
N LEU A 172 0.62 -14.19 -26.66
CA LEU A 172 2.09 -14.27 -26.73
C LEU A 172 2.59 -15.59 -27.33
N THR A 173 1.76 -16.31 -28.10
CA THR A 173 2.14 -17.53 -28.85
C THR A 173 3.41 -17.23 -29.63
N GLY A 174 4.41 -18.10 -29.53
CA GLY A 174 5.77 -17.85 -29.94
C GLY A 174 6.77 -17.80 -28.78
N LEU A 175 6.34 -17.63 -27.53
CA LEU A 175 7.23 -17.63 -26.36
C LEU A 175 7.14 -18.89 -25.51
N GLU A 176 6.54 -19.98 -26.02
CA GLU A 176 6.11 -21.15 -25.21
C GLU A 176 7.27 -21.84 -24.50
N ASN A 177 8.50 -21.67 -25.01
CA ASN A 177 9.72 -22.25 -24.44
C ASN A 177 10.53 -21.26 -23.59
N LEU A 178 10.07 -20.02 -23.42
CA LEU A 178 10.77 -19.01 -22.62
C LEU A 178 10.69 -19.40 -21.14
N VAL A 179 11.84 -19.73 -20.54
CA VAL A 179 11.91 -20.22 -19.15
C VAL A 179 12.21 -19.10 -18.16
N SER A 180 13.02 -18.12 -18.54
CA SER A 180 13.50 -17.09 -17.62
C SER A 180 13.81 -15.74 -18.27
N ILE A 181 13.54 -14.67 -17.53
CA ILE A 181 13.95 -13.28 -17.84
C ILE A 181 14.86 -12.79 -16.71
N GLY A 182 16.06 -12.32 -17.03
CA GLY A 182 17.11 -12.06 -16.04
C GLY A 182 16.99 -10.75 -15.25
N GLU A 183 16.41 -9.70 -15.85
CA GLU A 183 16.02 -8.45 -15.19
C GLU A 183 14.47 -8.34 -15.25
N GLY A 184 13.90 -7.23 -15.70
CA GLY A 184 12.45 -6.99 -15.66
C GLY A 184 11.68 -7.44 -16.91
N PHE A 185 10.36 -7.53 -16.76
CA PHE A 185 9.41 -7.81 -17.83
C PHE A 185 8.29 -6.77 -17.83
N LYS A 186 8.02 -6.18 -19.00
CA LYS A 186 6.93 -5.22 -19.21
C LYS A 186 6.00 -5.67 -20.34
N ILE A 187 4.71 -5.61 -20.06
CA ILE A 187 3.62 -5.73 -21.05
C ILE A 187 2.76 -4.46 -20.94
N TYR A 188 2.80 -3.63 -21.97
CA TYR A 188 2.19 -2.30 -21.93
C TYR A 188 1.44 -1.95 -23.21
N SER A 189 0.22 -1.44 -23.12
CA SER A 189 -0.47 -0.85 -24.29
C SER A 189 -0.69 -1.83 -25.45
N ASN A 190 -0.95 -3.11 -25.16
CA ASN A 190 -1.36 -4.11 -26.17
C ASN A 190 -2.87 -4.31 -26.06
N ASN A 191 -3.64 -3.39 -26.65
CA ASN A 191 -5.07 -3.23 -26.34
C ASN A 191 -5.93 -4.47 -26.61
N PHE A 192 -5.58 -5.29 -27.60
CA PHE A 192 -6.30 -6.51 -27.97
C PHE A 192 -5.72 -7.79 -27.35
N LEU A 193 -4.71 -7.67 -26.48
CA LEU A 193 -4.11 -8.80 -25.79
C LEU A 193 -5.11 -9.36 -24.78
N THR A 194 -5.56 -10.61 -24.97
CA THR A 194 -6.63 -11.20 -24.15
C THR A 194 -6.14 -12.09 -23.01
N SER A 195 -4.94 -12.65 -23.16
CA SER A 195 -4.25 -13.48 -22.17
C SER A 195 -2.74 -13.43 -22.37
N LEU A 196 -1.99 -14.05 -21.45
CA LEU A 196 -0.55 -14.25 -21.55
C LEU A 196 -0.17 -15.62 -22.14
N THR A 197 -1.12 -16.29 -22.80
CA THR A 197 -0.91 -17.59 -23.47
C THR A 197 0.29 -17.49 -24.39
N GLY A 198 1.18 -18.47 -24.31
CA GLY A 198 2.52 -18.44 -24.89
C GLY A 198 3.62 -18.28 -23.84
N LEU A 199 3.34 -18.02 -22.56
CA LEU A 199 4.36 -17.95 -21.50
C LEU A 199 4.39 -19.17 -20.57
N GLU A 200 3.81 -20.30 -20.97
CA GLU A 200 3.49 -21.41 -20.05
C GLU A 200 4.72 -22.04 -19.40
N SER A 201 5.91 -21.83 -19.98
CA SER A 201 7.20 -22.31 -19.44
C SER A 201 7.93 -21.29 -18.57
N LEU A 202 7.44 -20.04 -18.48
CA LEU A 202 8.13 -18.97 -17.76
C LEU A 202 8.07 -19.26 -16.26
N THR A 203 9.24 -19.50 -15.67
CA THR A 203 9.37 -19.87 -14.25
C THR A 203 9.89 -18.74 -13.37
N SER A 204 10.63 -17.79 -13.95
CA SER A 204 11.31 -16.74 -13.18
C SER A 204 11.52 -15.45 -13.97
N ILE A 205 11.37 -14.33 -13.25
CA ILE A 205 11.73 -12.97 -13.67
C ILE A 205 12.68 -12.43 -12.61
N GLY A 206 13.87 -11.94 -12.98
CA GLY A 206 14.90 -11.51 -12.02
C GLY A 206 14.73 -10.08 -11.50
N GLY A 207 13.84 -9.28 -12.09
CA GLY A 207 13.46 -7.93 -11.67
C GLY A 207 11.95 -7.77 -11.62
N ASP A 208 11.46 -6.56 -11.94
CA ASP A 208 10.03 -6.22 -11.84
C ASP A 208 9.19 -6.88 -12.94
N LEU A 209 7.94 -7.24 -12.60
CA LEU A 209 6.89 -7.58 -13.58
C LEU A 209 5.86 -6.43 -13.62
N ASN A 210 5.74 -5.80 -14.78
CA ASN A 210 4.82 -4.69 -15.02
C ASN A 210 3.82 -5.05 -16.11
N ILE A 211 2.53 -5.12 -15.78
CA ILE A 211 1.45 -5.42 -16.73
C ILE A 211 0.41 -4.31 -16.63
N TYR A 212 0.35 -3.44 -17.65
CA TYR A 212 -0.55 -2.29 -17.57
C TYR A 212 -1.03 -1.72 -18.89
N ASN A 213 -2.20 -1.07 -18.86
CA ASN A 213 -2.85 -0.51 -20.05
C ASN A 213 -3.11 -1.56 -21.15
N ASN A 214 -3.53 -2.77 -20.81
CA ASN A 214 -3.96 -3.78 -21.78
C ASN A 214 -5.49 -3.95 -21.64
N ALA A 215 -6.25 -3.20 -22.44
CA ALA A 215 -7.70 -3.03 -22.24
C ALA A 215 -8.48 -4.35 -22.24
N ASP A 216 -8.22 -5.23 -23.22
CA ASP A 216 -8.94 -6.51 -23.40
C ASP A 216 -8.31 -7.67 -22.60
N LEU A 217 -7.29 -7.41 -21.76
CA LEU A 217 -6.60 -8.46 -20.99
C LEU A 217 -7.52 -8.98 -19.88
N ALA A 218 -8.13 -10.14 -20.14
CA ALA A 218 -9.15 -10.71 -19.25
C ALA A 218 -8.58 -11.63 -18.16
N SER A 219 -7.38 -12.17 -18.37
CA SER A 219 -6.74 -13.11 -17.44
C SER A 219 -5.21 -13.11 -17.60
N LEU A 220 -4.51 -13.61 -16.58
CA LEU A 220 -3.06 -13.86 -16.64
C LEU A 220 -2.75 -15.33 -17.03
N THR A 221 -3.72 -16.04 -17.60
CA THR A 221 -3.51 -17.39 -18.14
C THR A 221 -2.33 -17.38 -19.10
N GLY A 222 -1.41 -18.33 -18.92
CA GLY A 222 -0.12 -18.39 -19.60
C GLY A 222 1.08 -18.23 -18.67
N VAL A 223 0.95 -17.64 -17.47
CA VAL A 223 2.07 -17.56 -16.51
C VAL A 223 1.95 -18.52 -15.32
N GLU A 224 1.19 -19.60 -15.46
CA GLU A 224 0.92 -20.57 -14.38
C GLU A 224 2.20 -21.20 -13.82
N SER A 225 3.28 -21.27 -14.59
CA SER A 225 4.57 -21.81 -14.13
C SER A 225 5.44 -20.81 -13.38
N LEU A 226 5.04 -19.53 -13.31
CA LEU A 226 5.84 -18.47 -12.72
C LEU A 226 5.92 -18.66 -11.20
N THR A 227 7.13 -18.91 -10.71
CA THR A 227 7.37 -19.16 -9.28
C THR A 227 8.06 -18.00 -8.56
N SER A 228 8.77 -17.14 -9.31
CA SER A 228 9.52 -16.03 -8.71
C SER A 228 9.59 -14.79 -9.60
N ILE A 229 9.38 -13.63 -8.99
CA ILE A 229 9.74 -12.30 -9.47
C ILE A 229 10.88 -11.80 -8.56
N GLY A 230 11.87 -11.08 -9.10
CA GLY A 230 13.03 -10.63 -8.32
C GLY A 230 12.90 -9.19 -7.81
N GLY A 231 11.99 -8.43 -8.39
CA GLY A 231 11.62 -7.06 -8.01
C GLY A 231 10.13 -6.92 -7.73
N ASP A 232 9.54 -5.79 -8.08
CA ASP A 232 8.13 -5.47 -7.77
C ASP A 232 7.14 -6.16 -8.72
N LEU A 233 5.92 -6.44 -8.23
CA LEU A 233 4.78 -6.84 -9.05
C LEU A 233 3.78 -5.69 -9.18
N ASN A 234 3.62 -5.18 -10.39
CA ASN A 234 2.73 -4.07 -10.70
C ASN A 234 1.72 -4.46 -11.78
N ILE A 235 0.43 -4.50 -11.41
CA ILE A 235 -0.68 -4.82 -12.33
C ILE A 235 -1.72 -3.72 -12.25
N TYR A 236 -1.85 -2.93 -13.32
CA TYR A 236 -2.78 -1.79 -13.28
C TYR A 236 -3.34 -1.35 -14.63
N ASN A 237 -4.47 -0.67 -14.63
CA ASN A 237 -5.13 -0.21 -15.87
C ASN A 237 -5.41 -1.36 -16.88
N ASN A 238 -5.81 -2.54 -16.42
CA ASN A 238 -6.27 -3.63 -17.29
C ASN A 238 -7.78 -3.80 -17.09
N ALA A 239 -8.57 -3.11 -17.92
CA ALA A 239 -10.00 -2.87 -17.66
C ALA A 239 -10.84 -4.15 -17.57
N ASP A 240 -10.55 -5.14 -18.43
CA ASP A 240 -11.28 -6.41 -18.50
C ASP A 240 -10.70 -7.51 -17.58
N LEU A 241 -9.61 -7.23 -16.84
CA LEU A 241 -8.94 -8.21 -15.99
C LEU A 241 -9.83 -8.58 -14.79
N ALA A 242 -10.40 -9.78 -14.82
CA ALA A 242 -11.42 -10.21 -13.86
C ALA A 242 -10.87 -10.95 -12.63
N SER A 243 -9.70 -11.57 -12.76
CA SER A 243 -8.95 -12.26 -11.71
C SER A 243 -7.45 -12.27 -12.01
N LEU A 244 -6.63 -12.65 -11.03
CA LEU A 244 -5.18 -12.84 -11.16
C LEU A 244 -4.82 -14.32 -11.43
N THR A 245 -5.79 -15.09 -11.90
CA THR A 245 -5.60 -16.50 -12.31
C THR A 245 -4.48 -16.59 -13.32
N GLY A 246 -3.52 -17.48 -13.07
CA GLY A 246 -2.20 -17.52 -13.70
C GLY A 246 -1.05 -17.33 -12.71
N LEU A 247 -1.26 -16.65 -11.57
CA LEU A 247 -0.20 -16.41 -10.58
C LEU A 247 -0.19 -17.41 -9.41
N GLU A 248 -0.96 -18.50 -9.47
CA GLU A 248 -1.22 -19.39 -8.32
C GLU A 248 0.04 -20.04 -7.76
N ASN A 249 1.07 -20.21 -8.61
CA ASN A 249 2.35 -20.82 -8.23
C ASN A 249 3.41 -19.77 -7.86
N LEU A 250 3.08 -18.49 -7.83
CA LEU A 250 4.00 -17.42 -7.46
C LEU A 250 4.34 -17.53 -5.97
N THR A 251 5.62 -17.73 -5.67
CA THR A 251 6.10 -17.95 -4.30
C THR A 251 7.09 -16.91 -3.82
N THR A 252 7.80 -16.23 -4.73
CA THR A 252 8.80 -15.22 -4.34
C THR A 252 8.63 -13.96 -5.17
N ILE A 253 8.69 -12.78 -4.56
CA ILE A 253 8.77 -11.49 -5.27
C ILE A 253 9.86 -10.65 -4.61
N GLY A 254 11.12 -10.73 -5.02
CA GLY A 254 12.28 -10.20 -4.30
C GLY A 254 12.34 -8.67 -4.13
N GLU A 255 13.28 -8.20 -3.30
CA GLU A 255 13.70 -6.80 -3.31
C GLU A 255 14.52 -6.53 -4.57
N TYR A 256 14.06 -5.66 -5.48
CA TYR A 256 14.94 -5.19 -6.55
C TYR A 256 16.02 -4.30 -5.91
N PRO A 257 17.33 -4.65 -5.98
CA PRO A 257 18.35 -3.68 -5.68
C PRO A 257 18.27 -2.60 -6.77
N SER A 258 17.56 -1.51 -6.46
CA SER A 258 17.61 -0.25 -7.18
C SER A 258 19.04 -0.04 -7.69
N LYS A 259 19.21 0.27 -8.98
CA LYS A 259 20.51 0.37 -9.69
C LYS A 259 21.56 1.31 -9.04
N ASN A 260 21.28 1.91 -7.88
CA ASN A 260 22.20 2.69 -7.06
C ASN A 260 22.46 2.15 -5.63
N GLY A 261 21.83 1.05 -5.21
CA GLY A 261 22.02 0.40 -3.91
C GLY A 261 22.79 -0.91 -4.05
N LYS A 262 24.04 -0.94 -3.58
CA LYS A 262 24.86 -2.16 -3.56
C LYS A 262 24.12 -3.29 -2.85
N ALA A 263 23.74 -4.34 -3.57
CA ALA A 263 23.31 -5.59 -2.96
C ALA A 263 24.45 -6.14 -2.09
N SER A 264 24.27 -6.09 -0.77
CA SER A 264 24.95 -7.00 0.14
C SER A 264 24.05 -8.22 0.32
N LEU A 265 24.04 -9.11 -0.69
CA LEU A 265 23.59 -10.48 -0.48
C LEU A 265 24.71 -11.24 0.26
N ALA A 266 24.81 -10.96 1.55
CA ALA A 266 25.53 -11.78 2.51
C ALA A 266 24.49 -12.51 3.37
N SER A 267 24.07 -13.67 2.87
CA SER A 267 23.54 -14.80 3.65
C SER A 267 22.33 -14.55 4.55
N LEU A 268 21.14 -14.84 4.03
CA LEU A 268 20.04 -15.40 4.83
C LEU A 268 19.69 -16.78 4.27
N THR A 269 20.46 -17.79 4.65
CA THR A 269 19.95 -19.18 4.65
C THR A 269 19.12 -19.35 5.92
N LEU A 270 17.79 -19.43 5.80
CA LEU A 270 16.86 -20.18 6.67
C LEU A 270 15.43 -19.71 6.37
N PHE A 271 14.70 -20.39 5.47
CA PHE A 271 13.26 -20.72 5.60
C PHE A 271 12.93 -21.85 4.62
N ASP A 272 12.85 -23.08 5.13
CA ASP A 272 12.40 -24.24 4.37
C ASP A 272 10.85 -24.22 4.32
N ASN A 273 10.33 -24.04 3.10
CA ASN A 273 8.91 -23.96 2.66
C ASN A 273 8.32 -22.53 2.54
N VAL A 274 8.81 -21.85 1.50
CA VAL A 274 8.35 -20.70 0.68
C VAL A 274 7.02 -20.01 1.00
N ALA A 275 7.03 -18.66 1.04
CA ALA A 275 6.23 -17.77 0.15
C ALA A 275 6.29 -16.26 0.50
N SER A 276 7.38 -15.55 0.19
CA SER A 276 7.57 -14.12 0.57
C SER A 276 7.77 -13.19 -0.64
N ILE A 277 7.03 -12.09 -0.73
CA ILE A 277 7.47 -10.88 -1.44
C ILE A 277 8.52 -10.22 -0.54
N GLY A 278 9.73 -9.90 -1.01
CA GLY A 278 10.66 -8.94 -0.42
C GLY A 278 10.44 -7.50 -0.90
N GLY A 279 9.92 -7.29 -2.13
CA GLY A 279 9.59 -5.98 -2.71
C GLY A 279 8.15 -5.50 -2.44
N ASN A 280 7.67 -4.57 -3.28
CA ASN A 280 6.31 -4.06 -3.24
C ASN A 280 5.35 -4.87 -4.13
N CYS A 281 4.07 -4.86 -3.79
CA CYS A 281 2.97 -5.38 -4.61
C CYS A 281 1.92 -4.28 -4.82
N SER A 282 1.60 -3.95 -6.07
CA SER A 282 0.61 -2.92 -6.38
C SER A 282 -0.41 -3.43 -7.40
N ILE A 283 -1.69 -3.41 -7.01
CA ILE A 283 -2.83 -3.84 -7.84
C ILE A 283 -3.85 -2.71 -7.86
N TYR A 284 -3.94 -1.98 -8.98
CA TYR A 284 -4.83 -0.82 -9.04
C TYR A 284 -5.45 -0.53 -10.40
N ASP A 285 -6.56 0.22 -10.43
CA ASP A 285 -7.26 0.57 -11.69
C ASP A 285 -7.66 -0.64 -12.56
N ASN A 286 -7.94 -1.81 -11.96
CA ASN A 286 -8.47 -2.97 -12.68
C ASN A 286 -9.98 -3.07 -12.45
N TYR A 287 -10.76 -2.34 -13.26
CA TYR A 287 -12.19 -2.10 -13.04
C TYR A 287 -13.06 -3.37 -12.99
N ALA A 288 -12.69 -4.45 -13.70
CA ALA A 288 -13.40 -5.72 -13.68
C ALA A 288 -12.95 -6.70 -12.58
N LEU A 289 -11.85 -6.40 -11.88
CA LEU A 289 -11.26 -7.30 -10.89
C LEU A 289 -12.19 -7.47 -9.71
N SER A 290 -12.65 -8.70 -9.46
CA SER A 290 -13.72 -8.97 -8.48
C SER A 290 -13.27 -9.65 -7.19
N ASN A 291 -12.08 -10.25 -7.22
CA ASN A 291 -11.35 -10.91 -6.13
C ASN A 291 -9.85 -10.97 -6.49
N LEU A 292 -9.02 -11.51 -5.60
CA LEU A 292 -7.58 -11.67 -5.79
C LEU A 292 -7.17 -13.14 -5.98
N THR A 293 -8.10 -14.00 -6.40
CA THR A 293 -7.81 -15.40 -6.74
C THR A 293 -6.67 -15.44 -7.76
N GLY A 294 -5.68 -16.29 -7.49
CA GLY A 294 -4.37 -16.26 -8.13
C GLY A 294 -3.22 -15.93 -7.16
N LEU A 295 -3.50 -15.32 -6.01
CA LEU A 295 -2.46 -14.98 -5.01
C LEU A 295 -2.39 -15.96 -3.82
N GLU A 296 -3.06 -17.11 -3.90
CA GLU A 296 -3.22 -18.04 -2.76
C GLU A 296 -1.88 -18.57 -2.26
N GLY A 297 -0.85 -18.57 -3.11
CA GLY A 297 0.50 -18.98 -2.74
C GLY A 297 1.20 -18.01 -1.80
N LEU A 298 0.72 -16.78 -1.63
CA LEU A 298 1.44 -15.72 -0.92
C LEU A 298 1.35 -15.84 0.61
N THR A 299 2.50 -15.82 1.31
CA THR A 299 2.55 -15.90 2.78
C THR A 299 3.18 -14.68 3.47
N SER A 300 3.99 -13.88 2.80
CA SER A 300 4.45 -12.61 3.36
C SER A 300 4.78 -11.57 2.29
N ILE A 301 4.83 -10.30 2.69
CA ILE A 301 5.29 -9.17 1.88
C ILE A 301 6.33 -8.36 2.64
N GLY A 302 7.46 -8.03 2.01
CA GLY A 302 8.62 -7.35 2.60
C GLY A 302 8.60 -5.84 2.36
N GLY A 303 7.95 -5.40 1.28
CA GLY A 303 7.63 -4.00 1.02
C GLY A 303 6.18 -3.66 1.29
N ASN A 304 5.68 -2.68 0.55
CA ASN A 304 4.32 -2.18 0.65
C ASN A 304 3.35 -3.01 -0.21
N PHE A 305 2.11 -3.14 0.25
CA PHE A 305 1.02 -3.75 -0.50
C PHE A 305 -0.11 -2.74 -0.72
N SER A 306 -0.34 -2.37 -1.98
CA SER A 306 -1.39 -1.43 -2.35
C SER A 306 -2.47 -2.09 -3.20
N ILE A 307 -3.72 -1.98 -2.75
CA ILE A 307 -4.92 -2.45 -3.45
C ILE A 307 -5.88 -1.25 -3.57
N CYS A 308 -5.90 -0.60 -4.73
CA CYS A 308 -6.71 0.60 -4.90
C CYS A 308 -7.42 0.71 -6.24
N ASP A 309 -8.52 1.47 -6.29
CA ASP A 309 -9.25 1.74 -7.54
C ASP A 309 -9.73 0.47 -8.32
N ASN A 310 -9.93 -0.66 -7.61
CA ASN A 310 -10.51 -1.88 -8.20
C ASN A 310 -12.03 -1.90 -7.92
N TYR A 311 -12.79 -1.17 -8.73
CA TYR A 311 -14.20 -0.85 -8.46
C TYR A 311 -15.15 -2.04 -8.35
N ALA A 312 -14.83 -3.19 -8.97
CA ALA A 312 -15.61 -4.43 -8.87
C ALA A 312 -15.18 -5.37 -7.74
N LEU A 313 -14.10 -5.06 -7.01
CA LEU A 313 -13.51 -5.91 -5.99
C LEU A 313 -14.46 -6.03 -4.79
N THR A 314 -14.94 -7.24 -4.49
CA THR A 314 -15.97 -7.45 -3.44
C THR A 314 -15.43 -7.95 -2.12
N ASN A 315 -14.27 -8.61 -2.17
CA ASN A 315 -13.49 -9.17 -1.06
C ASN A 315 -12.03 -9.35 -1.51
N LEU A 316 -11.17 -9.81 -0.60
CA LEU A 316 -9.75 -10.06 -0.82
C LEU A 316 -9.42 -11.56 -0.91
N THR A 317 -10.41 -12.41 -1.22
CA THR A 317 -10.21 -13.85 -1.43
C THR A 317 -9.07 -14.09 -2.42
N GLY A 318 -8.19 -15.03 -2.10
CA GLY A 318 -6.89 -15.22 -2.73
C GLY A 318 -5.71 -14.86 -1.82
N LEU A 319 -5.92 -14.16 -0.70
CA LEU A 319 -4.84 -13.80 0.24
C LEU A 319 -4.82 -14.63 1.53
N GLU A 320 -5.55 -15.74 1.60
CA GLU A 320 -5.86 -16.43 2.86
C GLU A 320 -4.63 -16.93 3.62
N ASN A 321 -3.52 -17.13 2.89
CA ASN A 321 -2.25 -17.60 3.46
C ASN A 321 -1.29 -16.45 3.83
N LEU A 322 -1.63 -15.19 3.52
CA LEU A 322 -0.79 -14.02 3.77
C LEU A 322 -0.69 -13.76 5.27
N ALA A 323 0.48 -14.03 5.86
CA ALA A 323 0.73 -14.00 7.29
C ALA A 323 1.33 -12.68 7.80
N SER A 324 2.10 -11.95 6.98
CA SER A 324 2.72 -10.69 7.39
C SER A 324 3.02 -9.76 6.23
N ILE A 325 2.97 -8.45 6.48
CA ILE A 325 3.47 -7.39 5.60
C ILE A 325 4.50 -6.60 6.41
N GLU A 326 5.73 -6.42 5.92
CA GLU A 326 6.79 -5.67 6.62
C GLU A 326 6.68 -4.16 6.35
N GLY A 327 6.17 -3.76 5.19
CA GLY A 327 5.84 -2.36 4.86
C GLY A 327 4.38 -1.99 5.16
N ASP A 328 3.85 -1.08 4.35
CA ASP A 328 2.49 -0.54 4.49
C ASP A 328 1.43 -1.42 3.80
N LEU A 329 0.20 -1.42 4.29
CA LEU A 329 -0.98 -1.98 3.63
C LEU A 329 -2.00 -0.87 3.34
N ASP A 330 -2.16 -0.56 2.06
CA ASP A 330 -3.09 0.44 1.56
C ASP A 330 -4.30 -0.22 0.88
N ILE A 331 -5.51 0.03 1.37
CA ILE A 331 -6.76 -0.45 0.77
C ILE A 331 -7.74 0.71 0.61
N TYR A 332 -7.84 1.25 -0.60
CA TYR A 332 -8.68 2.43 -0.83
C TYR A 332 -9.34 2.51 -2.21
N TYR A 333 -10.46 3.23 -2.33
CA TYR A 333 -11.25 3.34 -3.57
C TYR A 333 -11.74 2.00 -4.18
N ASN A 334 -11.89 0.94 -3.38
CA ASN A 334 -12.50 -0.32 -3.82
C ASN A 334 -14.00 -0.30 -3.52
N ASN A 335 -14.79 0.40 -4.35
CA ASN A 335 -16.18 0.76 -4.04
C ASN A 335 -17.14 -0.42 -3.79
N ALA A 336 -16.88 -1.60 -4.36
CA ALA A 336 -17.69 -2.80 -4.14
C ALA A 336 -17.23 -3.66 -2.96
N LEU A 337 -16.13 -3.29 -2.27
CA LEU A 337 -15.51 -4.09 -1.23
C LEU A 337 -16.40 -4.10 0.01
N THR A 338 -16.88 -5.28 0.41
CA THR A 338 -17.86 -5.41 1.51
C THR A 338 -17.25 -5.85 2.84
N SER A 339 -16.13 -6.57 2.78
CA SER A 339 -15.31 -7.04 3.90
C SER A 339 -13.85 -7.18 3.48
N LEU A 340 -12.96 -7.45 4.44
CA LEU A 340 -11.55 -7.78 4.21
C LEU A 340 -11.30 -9.29 4.16
N THR A 341 -12.36 -10.08 3.97
CA THR A 341 -12.30 -11.55 3.85
C THR A 341 -11.26 -11.94 2.82
N GLY A 342 -10.37 -12.86 3.17
CA GLY A 342 -9.13 -13.16 2.47
C GLY A 342 -7.88 -12.78 3.26
N LEU A 343 -7.95 -11.88 4.24
CA LEU A 343 -6.79 -11.52 5.09
C LEU A 343 -6.70 -12.31 6.40
N GLU A 344 -7.45 -13.42 6.56
CA GLU A 344 -7.63 -14.08 7.86
C GLU A 344 -6.31 -14.61 8.44
N GLY A 345 -5.32 -14.87 7.59
CA GLY A 345 -3.98 -15.28 7.96
C GLY A 345 -3.09 -14.15 8.48
N LEU A 346 -3.44 -12.88 8.25
CA LEU A 346 -2.56 -11.73 8.46
C LEU A 346 -2.38 -11.42 9.94
N ASN A 347 -1.16 -11.59 10.45
CA ASN A 347 -0.84 -11.44 11.88
C ASN A 347 -0.17 -10.10 12.21
N SER A 348 0.57 -9.52 11.28
CA SER A 348 1.32 -8.29 11.52
C SER A 348 1.53 -7.45 10.28
N ILE A 349 1.47 -6.14 10.47
CA ILE A 349 1.88 -5.12 9.49
C ILE A 349 3.03 -4.33 10.12
N GLY A 350 4.16 -4.19 9.43
CA GLY A 350 5.34 -3.49 9.94
C GLY A 350 5.28 -1.98 9.74
N GLY A 351 4.62 -1.51 8.68
CA GLY A 351 4.32 -0.10 8.42
C GLY A 351 2.89 0.28 8.79
N ASP A 352 2.30 1.15 7.97
CA ASP A 352 0.95 1.69 8.16
C ASP A 352 -0.14 0.73 7.64
N LEU A 353 -1.33 0.80 8.25
CA LEU A 353 -2.56 0.20 7.72
C LEU A 353 -3.55 1.32 7.42
N ASP A 354 -3.76 1.60 6.13
CA ASP A 354 -4.65 2.64 5.66
C ASP A 354 -5.84 2.04 4.91
N ILE A 355 -7.04 2.19 5.47
CA ILE A 355 -8.31 1.72 4.90
C ILE A 355 -9.25 2.90 4.73
N TYR A 356 -9.41 3.42 3.51
CA TYR A 356 -10.23 4.61 3.29
C TYR A 356 -10.97 4.62 1.94
N TYR A 357 -12.11 5.31 1.86
CA TYR A 357 -12.95 5.38 0.64
C TYR A 357 -13.38 4.03 0.04
N ASN A 358 -13.67 3.02 0.88
CA ASN A 358 -14.29 1.76 0.46
C ASN A 358 -15.80 1.83 0.74
N ALA A 359 -16.57 2.37 -0.20
CA ALA A 359 -17.96 2.79 0.03
C ALA A 359 -18.91 1.67 0.50
N ALA A 360 -18.69 0.42 0.10
CA ALA A 360 -19.51 -0.72 0.50
C ALA A 360 -18.99 -1.47 1.76
N LEU A 361 -17.88 -1.02 2.36
CA LEU A 361 -17.21 -1.75 3.44
C LEU A 361 -18.02 -1.63 4.74
N THR A 362 -18.68 -2.71 5.13
CA THR A 362 -19.58 -2.74 6.29
C THR A 362 -18.98 -3.45 7.51
N SER A 363 -17.89 -4.20 7.31
CA SER A 363 -17.20 -4.98 8.34
C SER A 363 -15.69 -5.03 8.07
N LEU A 364 -14.88 -5.17 9.13
CA LEU A 364 -13.46 -5.50 9.05
C LEU A 364 -13.21 -7.02 9.20
N THR A 365 -14.25 -7.84 9.07
CA THR A 365 -14.09 -9.30 8.97
C THR A 365 -13.04 -9.64 7.93
N GLY A 366 -12.10 -10.50 8.29
CA GLY A 366 -10.90 -10.80 7.51
C GLY A 366 -9.61 -10.41 8.21
N VAL A 367 -9.57 -9.40 9.09
CA VAL A 367 -8.32 -9.03 9.81
C VAL A 367 -8.29 -9.50 11.27
N GLU A 368 -9.07 -10.54 11.61
CA GLU A 368 -9.14 -11.08 12.97
C GLU A 368 -7.80 -11.62 13.47
N GLY A 369 -6.88 -12.01 12.58
CA GLY A 369 -5.54 -12.46 12.93
C GLY A 369 -4.59 -11.33 13.38
N LEU A 370 -4.91 -10.08 13.06
CA LEU A 370 -3.96 -8.96 13.16
C LEU A 370 -3.66 -8.61 14.61
N ALA A 371 -2.42 -8.86 15.04
CA ALA A 371 -1.96 -8.66 16.42
C ALA A 371 -1.25 -7.33 16.65
N SER A 372 -0.55 -6.80 15.63
CA SER A 372 0.23 -5.57 15.73
C SER A 372 0.38 -4.83 14.40
N ILE A 373 0.39 -3.50 14.48
CA ILE A 373 0.75 -2.58 13.39
C ILE A 373 1.98 -1.78 13.86
N GLY A 374 3.06 -1.79 13.09
CA GLY A 374 4.30 -1.09 13.44
C GLY A 374 4.26 0.42 13.18
N GLY A 375 3.45 0.86 12.22
CA GLY A 375 3.17 2.26 11.92
C GLY A 375 1.82 2.73 12.48
N SER A 376 1.10 3.52 11.69
CA SER A 376 -0.21 4.09 11.97
C SER A 376 -1.36 3.19 11.50
N LEU A 377 -2.51 3.29 12.17
CA LEU A 377 -3.78 2.75 11.68
C LEU A 377 -4.71 3.90 11.30
N THR A 378 -5.06 4.03 10.02
CA THR A 378 -6.06 4.99 9.54
C THR A 378 -7.26 4.26 8.96
N ILE A 379 -8.45 4.51 9.51
CA ILE A 379 -9.72 3.97 8.99
C ILE A 379 -10.67 5.12 8.67
N SER A 380 -11.15 5.15 7.43
CA SER A 380 -12.21 6.06 6.97
C SER A 380 -13.23 5.37 6.08
N SER A 381 -14.36 4.97 6.66
CA SER A 381 -15.45 4.30 5.94
C SER A 381 -16.81 4.95 6.21
N GLU A 382 -17.63 5.03 5.17
CA GLU A 382 -19.00 5.55 5.26
C GLU A 382 -19.98 4.52 5.84
N CYS A 383 -19.77 3.23 5.56
CA CYS A 383 -20.73 2.16 5.86
C CYS A 383 -20.34 1.25 7.03
N LEU A 384 -19.14 1.41 7.60
CA LEU A 384 -18.69 0.63 8.75
C LEU A 384 -19.49 0.97 10.00
N THR A 385 -20.02 -0.03 10.71
CA THR A 385 -20.88 0.16 11.89
C THR A 385 -20.16 -0.04 13.22
N CYS A 386 -19.11 -0.87 13.24
CA CYS A 386 -18.19 -1.12 14.34
C CYS A 386 -16.83 -1.59 13.80
N LEU A 387 -15.83 -1.76 14.65
CA LEU A 387 -14.46 -2.16 14.30
C LEU A 387 -14.18 -3.66 14.56
N THR A 388 -15.22 -4.47 14.78
CA THR A 388 -15.10 -5.93 14.91
C THR A 388 -14.34 -6.49 13.71
N GLY A 389 -13.37 -7.35 13.99
CA GLY A 389 -12.28 -7.69 13.09
C GLY A 389 -10.93 -7.30 13.68
N LEU A 390 -10.84 -6.20 14.44
CA LEU A 390 -9.60 -5.78 15.10
C LEU A 390 -9.42 -6.37 16.51
N ASP A 391 -10.26 -7.34 16.90
CA ASP A 391 -10.38 -7.82 18.27
C ASP A 391 -9.06 -8.39 18.85
N ASN A 392 -8.11 -8.80 18.01
CA ASN A 392 -6.80 -9.31 18.44
C ASN A 392 -5.67 -8.27 18.38
N LEU A 393 -5.95 -7.05 17.91
CA LEU A 393 -4.95 -5.99 17.79
C LEU A 393 -4.55 -5.49 19.19
N THR A 394 -3.25 -5.58 19.50
CA THR A 394 -2.71 -5.24 20.83
C THR A 394 -1.85 -3.98 20.84
N SER A 395 -1.22 -3.64 19.70
CA SER A 395 -0.33 -2.48 19.63
C SER A 395 -0.33 -1.81 18.25
N ILE A 396 -0.30 -0.48 18.25
CA ILE A 396 -0.04 0.38 17.10
C ILE A 396 1.23 1.19 17.40
N GLY A 397 2.21 1.19 16.50
CA GLY A 397 3.50 1.85 16.77
C GLY A 397 3.47 3.37 16.63
N GLU A 398 2.52 3.91 15.87
CA GLU A 398 2.31 5.35 15.71
C GLU A 398 0.87 5.77 16.00
N ASP A 399 0.17 6.41 15.06
CA ASP A 399 -1.13 7.04 15.27
C ASP A 399 -2.30 6.05 15.11
N LEU A 400 -3.35 6.20 15.92
CA LEU A 400 -4.66 5.58 15.71
C LEU A 400 -5.64 6.66 15.24
N ARG A 401 -6.06 6.58 13.98
CA ARG A 401 -6.97 7.54 13.33
C ARG A 401 -8.24 6.85 12.84
N ILE A 402 -9.35 7.08 13.53
CA ILE A 402 -10.69 6.67 13.08
C ILE A 402 -11.42 7.94 12.63
N LEU A 403 -11.60 8.07 11.32
CA LEU A 403 -12.05 9.30 10.67
C LEU A 403 -13.37 9.05 9.93
N GLY A 404 -14.34 9.93 10.11
CA GLY A 404 -15.51 9.99 9.23
C GLY A 404 -15.20 10.68 7.90
N PRO A 405 -16.10 10.53 6.90
CA PRO A 405 -15.93 11.16 5.59
C PRO A 405 -15.95 12.69 5.70
N ILE A 406 -14.97 13.35 5.07
CA ILE A 406 -14.76 14.81 5.12
C ILE A 406 -15.64 15.54 4.09
N MET A 407 -16.09 14.86 3.03
CA MET A 407 -16.85 15.42 1.91
C MET A 407 -18.26 14.81 1.84
N ASN A 408 -19.30 15.55 2.27
CA ASN A 408 -20.73 15.26 2.04
C ASN A 408 -21.21 13.81 2.34
N GLY A 409 -20.55 13.09 3.24
CA GLY A 409 -20.95 11.76 3.70
C GLY A 409 -21.29 11.76 5.19
N SER A 410 -22.07 10.77 5.63
CA SER A 410 -22.28 10.48 7.05
C SER A 410 -21.69 9.12 7.38
N SER A 411 -20.78 9.03 8.36
CA SER A 411 -20.28 7.73 8.82
C SER A 411 -21.39 6.91 9.46
N SER A 412 -21.41 5.59 9.27
CA SER A 412 -22.34 4.68 9.94
C SER A 412 -21.84 4.14 11.28
N LEU A 413 -20.66 4.57 11.73
CA LEU A 413 -19.99 4.03 12.92
C LEU A 413 -20.76 4.40 14.18
N THR A 414 -21.16 3.39 14.96
CA THR A 414 -21.92 3.56 16.21
C THR A 414 -21.19 3.07 17.45
N SER A 415 -20.12 2.28 17.26
CA SER A 415 -19.32 1.68 18.33
C SER A 415 -17.86 1.54 17.90
N LEU A 416 -16.94 1.58 18.87
CA LEU A 416 -15.52 1.23 18.69
C LEU A 416 -15.23 -0.22 19.12
N THR A 417 -16.27 -1.04 19.33
CA THR A 417 -16.15 -2.50 19.53
C THR A 417 -15.23 -3.10 18.47
N GLY A 418 -14.28 -3.92 18.88
CA GLY A 418 -13.15 -4.41 18.12
C GLY A 418 -11.80 -3.92 18.65
N LEU A 419 -11.74 -2.78 19.37
CA LEU A 419 -10.50 -2.23 19.92
C LEU A 419 -10.22 -2.60 21.38
N GLU A 420 -11.05 -3.45 22.00
CA GLU A 420 -11.00 -3.74 23.44
C GLU A 420 -9.65 -4.29 23.90
N ASN A 421 -8.88 -4.96 23.04
CA ASN A 421 -7.59 -5.53 23.38
C ASN A 421 -6.39 -4.63 23.04
N LEU A 422 -6.63 -3.44 22.47
CA LEU A 422 -5.58 -2.50 22.13
C LEU A 422 -4.97 -1.92 23.41
N ALA A 423 -3.71 -2.29 23.67
CA ALA A 423 -3.01 -1.95 24.90
C ALA A 423 -2.15 -0.68 24.78
N SER A 424 -1.63 -0.39 23.58
CA SER A 424 -0.77 0.78 23.38
C SER A 424 -0.85 1.35 21.97
N ILE A 425 -0.73 2.67 21.87
CA ILE A 425 -0.42 3.38 20.63
C ILE A 425 0.89 4.15 20.82
N GLY A 426 1.61 4.52 19.77
CA GLY A 426 2.84 5.32 19.90
C GLY A 426 2.69 6.78 19.52
N GLY A 427 1.49 7.23 19.15
CA GLY A 427 1.22 8.54 18.59
C GLY A 427 -0.11 9.14 19.00
N THR A 428 -0.80 9.72 18.03
CA THR A 428 -2.05 10.46 18.17
C THR A 428 -3.22 9.48 18.23
N LEU A 429 -4.07 9.63 19.25
CA LEU A 429 -5.41 9.05 19.25
C LEU A 429 -6.39 10.07 18.65
N GLU A 430 -6.84 9.83 17.43
CA GLU A 430 -7.79 10.69 16.72
C GLU A 430 -9.10 9.96 16.41
N ILE A 431 -10.21 10.47 16.96
CA ILE A 431 -11.58 10.05 16.64
C ILE A 431 -12.33 11.29 16.16
N SER A 432 -12.63 11.37 14.86
CA SER A 432 -13.26 12.57 14.32
C SER A 432 -14.31 12.30 13.25
N ASN A 433 -15.28 13.21 13.13
CA ASN A 433 -16.32 13.21 12.09
C ASN A 433 -17.30 12.02 12.13
N HIS A 434 -17.52 11.39 13.30
CA HIS A 434 -18.48 10.30 13.46
C HIS A 434 -19.81 10.76 14.08
N TYR A 435 -20.83 10.95 13.23
CA TYR A 435 -22.09 11.56 13.65
C TYR A 435 -23.00 10.66 14.51
N PHE A 436 -22.87 9.33 14.43
CA PHE A 436 -23.70 8.38 15.21
C PHE A 436 -22.96 7.70 16.37
N LEU A 437 -21.67 8.00 16.56
CA LEU A 437 -20.89 7.45 17.67
C LEU A 437 -21.32 8.16 18.96
N THR A 438 -21.78 7.40 19.96
CA THR A 438 -22.34 7.99 21.20
C THR A 438 -21.40 7.95 22.38
N ASN A 439 -20.42 7.03 22.37
CA ASN A 439 -19.43 6.85 23.43
C ASN A 439 -18.11 6.27 22.87
N LEU A 440 -17.07 6.26 23.71
CA LEU A 440 -15.73 5.74 23.37
C LEU A 440 -15.44 4.34 23.95
N THR A 441 -16.47 3.56 24.30
CA THR A 441 -16.27 2.17 24.75
C THR A 441 -15.58 1.35 23.68
N GLY A 442 -14.58 0.57 24.10
CA GLY A 442 -13.61 -0.10 23.23
C GLY A 442 -12.19 0.41 23.45
N LEU A 443 -12.01 1.66 23.91
CA LEU A 443 -10.69 2.28 24.08
C LEU A 443 -10.11 2.15 25.50
N GLU A 444 -10.78 1.47 26.42
CA GLU A 444 -10.48 1.49 27.86
C GLU A 444 -9.04 1.07 28.19
N ASN A 445 -8.48 0.13 27.42
CA ASN A 445 -7.25 -0.58 27.77
C ASN A 445 -5.97 0.06 27.21
N ILE A 446 -6.08 1.17 26.48
CA ILE A 446 -4.92 1.89 25.96
C ILE A 446 -4.17 2.56 27.11
N ALA A 447 -2.89 2.25 27.26
CA ALA A 447 -2.01 2.86 28.24
C ALA A 447 -1.88 4.37 27.97
N ALA A 448 -2.26 5.20 28.93
CA ALA A 448 -2.30 6.65 28.77
C ALA A 448 -0.93 7.27 28.44
N GLU A 449 0.15 6.70 28.95
CA GLU A 449 1.52 7.14 28.66
C GLU A 449 1.94 6.89 27.20
N SER A 450 1.23 6.01 26.50
CA SER A 450 1.49 5.65 25.10
C SER A 450 0.84 6.64 24.12
N ILE A 451 -0.26 7.27 24.52
CA ILE A 451 -0.91 8.33 23.75
C ILE A 451 -0.02 9.57 23.80
N ILE A 452 0.40 10.13 22.65
CA ILE A 452 1.16 11.39 22.54
C ILE A 452 0.25 12.60 22.39
N ASN A 453 -0.79 12.47 21.55
CA ASN A 453 -1.76 13.53 21.30
C ASN A 453 -3.16 12.95 21.37
N LEU A 454 -4.12 13.72 21.89
CA LEU A 454 -5.52 13.32 21.96
C LEU A 454 -6.39 14.29 21.15
N ARG A 455 -7.08 13.77 20.15
CA ARG A 455 -7.97 14.54 19.25
C ARG A 455 -9.32 13.86 19.13
N ILE A 456 -10.35 14.45 19.75
CA ILE A 456 -11.73 13.96 19.70
C ILE A 456 -12.61 15.12 19.27
N PHE A 457 -12.99 15.20 18.00
CA PHE A 457 -13.73 16.36 17.50
C PHE A 457 -14.72 16.07 16.38
N ASN A 458 -15.73 16.92 16.28
CA ASN A 458 -16.78 16.84 15.26
C ASN A 458 -17.57 15.51 15.27
N ASN A 459 -17.80 14.94 16.46
CA ASN A 459 -18.64 13.75 16.65
C ASN A 459 -19.97 14.16 17.29
N SER A 460 -20.97 14.51 16.48
CA SER A 460 -22.16 15.26 16.93
C SER A 460 -23.00 14.57 18.00
N ASP A 461 -23.03 13.24 18.05
CA ASP A 461 -23.80 12.45 19.02
C ASP A 461 -22.95 11.91 20.19
N LEU A 462 -21.63 12.14 20.15
CA LEU A 462 -20.68 11.63 21.14
C LEU A 462 -20.80 12.42 22.45
N SER A 463 -21.46 11.82 23.44
CA SER A 463 -21.77 12.45 24.74
C SER A 463 -21.04 11.83 25.92
N SER A 464 -20.37 10.67 25.72
CA SER A 464 -19.67 9.96 26.78
C SER A 464 -18.25 9.56 26.36
N CYS A 465 -17.25 10.32 26.80
CA CYS A 465 -15.85 10.08 26.48
C CYS A 465 -14.97 9.67 27.69
N ALA A 466 -15.55 9.60 28.88
CA ALA A 466 -14.84 9.23 30.10
C ALA A 466 -14.62 7.71 30.18
N VAL A 467 -13.73 7.20 29.34
CA VAL A 467 -13.17 5.83 29.44
C VAL A 467 -11.81 5.88 30.12
N GLN A 468 -11.35 4.75 30.68
CA GLN A 468 -10.19 4.69 31.57
C GLN A 468 -8.93 5.32 30.95
N SER A 469 -8.56 4.93 29.74
CA SER A 469 -7.43 5.48 28.98
C SER A 469 -7.48 7.00 28.82
N ILE A 470 -8.64 7.55 28.45
CA ILE A 470 -8.85 9.00 28.28
C ILE A 470 -8.76 9.72 29.62
N CYS A 471 -9.33 9.16 30.68
CA CYS A 471 -9.27 9.73 32.02
C CYS A 471 -7.85 9.76 32.58
N ASP A 472 -7.09 8.68 32.40
CA ASP A 472 -5.69 8.59 32.81
C ASP A 472 -4.82 9.57 32.02
N TYR A 473 -5.03 9.70 30.71
CA TYR A 473 -4.31 10.65 29.87
C TYR A 473 -4.60 12.10 30.30
N LEU A 474 -5.86 12.45 30.53
CA LEU A 474 -6.25 13.80 30.96
C LEU A 474 -5.78 14.17 32.37
N ALA A 475 -5.43 13.18 33.21
CA ALA A 475 -4.84 13.39 34.53
C ALA A 475 -3.36 13.78 34.46
N ALA A 476 -2.63 13.31 33.44
CA ALA A 476 -1.22 13.60 33.23
C ALA A 476 -0.88 13.70 31.72
N PRO A 477 -1.37 14.74 31.03
CA PRO A 477 -1.19 14.85 29.58
C PRO A 477 0.28 15.08 29.22
N ASN A 478 0.73 14.38 28.18
CA ASN A 478 2.11 14.46 27.69
C ASN A 478 2.23 15.19 26.33
N GLY A 479 1.12 15.56 25.70
CA GLY A 479 1.10 16.37 24.47
C GLY A 479 -0.19 17.14 24.26
N THR A 480 -0.62 17.27 23.00
CA THR A 480 -1.75 18.15 22.65
C THR A 480 -3.10 17.51 22.97
N ILE A 481 -4.08 18.35 23.33
CA ILE A 481 -5.46 17.96 23.59
C ILE A 481 -6.37 18.82 22.72
N GLU A 482 -7.17 18.17 21.89
CA GLU A 482 -8.25 18.77 21.12
C GLU A 482 -9.53 17.99 21.40
N ILE A 483 -10.42 18.55 22.22
CA ILE A 483 -11.76 18.00 22.47
C ILE A 483 -12.76 19.13 22.19
N ALA A 484 -13.47 19.05 21.07
CA ALA A 484 -14.34 20.12 20.61
C ALA A 484 -15.41 19.64 19.63
N TYR A 485 -16.52 20.38 19.52
CA TYR A 485 -17.58 20.12 18.54
C TYR A 485 -18.19 18.71 18.66
N ASN A 486 -18.34 18.20 19.88
CA ASN A 486 -19.04 16.94 20.16
C ASN A 486 -20.36 17.22 20.90
N ALA A 487 -21.12 16.17 21.25
CA ALA A 487 -22.31 16.35 22.07
C ALA A 487 -21.95 16.79 23.52
N PRO A 488 -22.88 17.45 24.24
CA PRO A 488 -22.69 17.76 25.66
C PRO A 488 -22.32 16.51 26.48
N GLY A 489 -21.31 16.65 27.33
CA GLY A 489 -20.67 15.53 28.05
C GLY A 489 -19.31 15.11 27.45
N CYS A 490 -19.05 15.49 26.19
CA CYS A 490 -17.74 15.35 25.55
C CYS A 490 -17.37 16.57 24.67
N ASN A 491 -18.06 17.71 24.81
CA ASN A 491 -17.85 18.84 23.92
C ASN A 491 -16.63 19.70 24.30
N SER A 492 -16.01 19.44 25.45
CA SER A 492 -14.79 20.12 25.90
C SER A 492 -13.96 19.25 26.82
N GLN A 493 -12.66 19.54 26.94
CA GLN A 493 -11.77 18.88 27.90
C GLN A 493 -12.33 18.94 29.33
N GLN A 494 -12.90 20.08 29.73
CA GLN A 494 -13.45 20.26 31.07
C GLN A 494 -14.62 19.29 31.34
N GLU A 495 -15.54 19.14 30.38
CA GLU A 495 -16.68 18.21 30.51
C GLU A 495 -16.21 16.76 30.72
N VAL A 496 -15.20 16.33 29.96
CA VAL A 496 -14.65 14.97 30.07
C VAL A 496 -13.92 14.77 31.40
N GLN A 497 -13.11 15.73 31.85
CA GLN A 497 -12.44 15.66 33.16
C GLN A 497 -13.43 15.60 34.32
N GLU A 498 -14.52 16.36 34.25
CA GLU A 498 -15.60 16.30 35.24
C GLU A 498 -16.28 14.93 35.30
N ALA A 499 -16.49 14.29 34.13
CA ALA A 499 -17.02 12.93 34.05
C ALA A 499 -16.02 11.88 34.58
N CYS A 500 -14.73 12.03 34.30
CA CYS A 500 -13.68 11.14 34.81
C CYS A 500 -13.59 11.14 36.34
N TRP A 501 -13.78 12.28 37.01
CA TRP A 501 -13.78 12.35 38.48
C TRP A 501 -14.96 11.60 39.13
N ILE A 502 -16.05 11.39 38.41
CA ILE A 502 -17.20 10.64 38.93
C ILE A 502 -16.89 9.12 38.97
N LEU A 503 -16.01 8.63 38.08
CA LEU A 503 -15.64 7.22 37.97
C LEU A 503 -14.66 6.77 39.08
N HIS A 504 -13.75 7.64 39.54
CA HIS A 504 -12.69 7.31 40.51
C HIS A 504 -13.03 7.58 41.98
N ILE A 505 -14.23 7.23 42.46
CA ILE A 505 -14.61 7.42 43.89
C ILE A 505 -13.84 6.49 44.87
N GLU A 506 -12.76 5.82 44.45
CA GLU A 506 -11.89 5.06 45.35
C GLU A 506 -10.46 5.63 45.44
N ASN A 507 -10.17 6.26 46.60
CA ASN A 507 -8.87 6.45 47.27
C ASN A 507 -7.75 7.17 46.46
N ARG A 508 -7.19 8.33 46.87
CA ARG A 508 -6.52 8.63 48.16
C ARG A 508 -5.87 10.06 48.13
N PRO A 509 -5.04 10.49 49.12
CA PRO A 509 -5.35 11.32 50.29
C PRO A 509 -4.79 12.76 50.27
N THR A 510 -5.49 13.70 50.90
CA THR A 510 -4.92 14.68 51.85
C THR A 510 -6.07 15.25 52.70
N GLY A 511 -6.12 14.89 53.99
CA GLY A 511 -7.01 15.55 54.97
C GLY A 511 -8.18 14.74 55.56
N GLU A 512 -8.16 13.41 55.55
CA GLU A 512 -9.28 12.57 56.03
C GLU A 512 -9.63 12.66 57.53
N GLU A 513 -9.00 13.51 58.33
CA GLU A 513 -9.47 13.78 59.71
C GLU A 513 -10.44 14.98 59.80
N GLN A 514 -10.80 15.61 58.67
CA GLN A 514 -11.50 16.89 58.67
C GLN A 514 -12.96 16.87 58.22
N LEU A 515 -13.48 15.75 57.69
CA LEU A 515 -14.85 15.67 57.20
C LEU A 515 -15.49 14.29 57.40
N ASN A 516 -16.61 14.25 58.12
CA ASN A 516 -17.41 13.05 58.30
C ASN A 516 -18.90 13.37 58.06
N VAL A 517 -19.59 12.53 57.28
CA VAL A 517 -21.03 12.63 57.07
C VAL A 517 -21.71 11.41 57.65
N TYR A 518 -22.55 11.59 58.66
CA TYR A 518 -23.15 10.49 59.40
C TYR A 518 -24.61 10.78 59.82
N PRO A 519 -25.46 9.77 60.06
CA PRO A 519 -25.19 8.35 59.79
C PRO A 519 -25.18 8.06 58.29
N ASN A 520 -24.37 7.08 57.89
CA ASN A 520 -24.38 6.52 56.54
C ASN A 520 -24.37 4.98 56.69
N PRO A 521 -25.50 4.27 56.46
CA PRO A 521 -26.74 4.75 55.83
C PRO A 521 -27.55 5.79 56.63
N ALA A 522 -28.18 6.72 55.92
CA ALA A 522 -29.00 7.81 56.45
C ALA A 522 -30.51 7.52 56.28
N TYR A 523 -31.34 7.97 57.21
CA TYR A 523 -32.80 7.90 57.11
C TYR A 523 -33.35 9.24 56.59
N ASN A 524 -33.87 10.08 57.49
CA ASN A 524 -34.43 11.40 57.14
C ASN A 524 -33.45 12.56 57.33
N ARG A 525 -32.31 12.33 57.98
CA ARG A 525 -31.31 13.36 58.26
C ARG A 525 -29.90 12.81 58.13
N MET A 526 -28.98 13.69 57.74
CA MET A 526 -27.54 13.47 57.79
C MET A 526 -26.86 14.68 58.46
N ILE A 527 -25.73 14.43 59.10
CA ILE A 527 -24.92 15.42 59.81
C ILE A 527 -23.57 15.47 59.12
N LEU A 528 -23.20 16.64 58.62
CA LEU A 528 -21.84 16.94 58.20
C LEU A 528 -21.08 17.46 59.43
N ASN A 529 -20.08 16.72 59.88
CA ASN A 529 -19.08 17.16 60.83
C ASN A 529 -17.83 17.56 60.06
N LEU A 530 -17.48 18.85 60.15
CA LEU A 530 -16.44 19.50 59.37
C LEU A 530 -15.46 20.20 60.33
N ASN A 531 -14.21 19.77 60.36
CA ASN A 531 -13.13 20.47 61.04
C ASN A 531 -12.36 21.30 60.02
N THR A 532 -12.63 22.61 59.97
CA THR A 532 -12.07 23.49 58.93
C THR A 532 -11.42 24.74 59.53
N THR A 533 -10.40 25.25 58.85
CA THR A 533 -9.82 26.59 59.09
C THR A 533 -10.44 27.66 58.20
N PHE A 534 -11.29 27.27 57.25
CA PHE A 534 -11.98 28.16 56.32
C PHE A 534 -12.95 29.09 57.07
N SER A 535 -13.00 30.35 56.65
CA SER A 535 -13.97 31.35 57.10
C SER A 535 -14.67 31.92 55.87
N GLY A 536 -15.95 31.64 55.72
CA GLY A 536 -16.76 32.09 54.59
C GLY A 536 -17.97 31.19 54.33
N SER A 537 -18.74 31.53 53.31
CA SER A 537 -19.85 30.71 52.84
C SER A 537 -19.38 29.55 51.97
N PHE A 538 -19.98 28.38 52.15
CA PHE A 538 -19.72 27.20 51.33
C PHE A 538 -21.02 26.49 50.94
N ARG A 539 -20.97 25.73 49.84
CA ARG A 539 -22.14 25.02 49.31
C ARG A 539 -21.94 23.52 49.42
N VAL A 540 -23.03 22.85 49.78
CA VAL A 540 -23.16 21.40 49.74
C VAL A 540 -24.27 21.05 48.76
N CYS A 541 -24.08 20.02 47.93
CA CYS A 541 -25.19 19.42 47.20
C CYS A 541 -25.16 17.89 47.26
N LEU A 542 -26.34 17.28 47.32
CA LEU A 542 -26.58 15.86 47.17
C LEU A 542 -26.96 15.53 45.73
N TYR A 543 -26.13 14.73 45.05
CA TYR A 543 -26.29 14.34 43.66
C TYR A 543 -26.86 12.92 43.53
N ASN A 544 -27.63 12.67 42.47
CA ASN A 544 -28.02 11.31 42.09
C ASN A 544 -26.91 10.62 41.26
N LEU A 545 -27.13 9.38 40.83
CA LEU A 545 -26.19 8.61 40.00
C LEU A 545 -25.94 9.21 38.61
N THR A 546 -26.80 10.10 38.13
CA THR A 546 -26.68 10.77 36.83
C THR A 546 -26.08 12.18 36.95
N GLY A 547 -25.49 12.54 38.10
CA GLY A 547 -24.84 13.84 38.30
C GLY A 547 -25.79 15.03 38.50
N ILE A 548 -27.09 14.81 38.73
CA ILE A 548 -28.07 15.89 38.98
C ILE A 548 -28.09 16.24 40.48
N CYS A 549 -27.91 17.53 40.79
CA CYS A 549 -28.02 18.09 42.13
C CYS A 549 -29.49 18.08 42.61
N LEU A 550 -29.86 17.14 43.49
CA LEU A 550 -31.24 16.96 43.96
C LEU A 550 -31.63 17.94 45.08
N LYS A 551 -30.67 18.26 45.96
CA LYS A 551 -30.88 19.18 47.08
C LYS A 551 -29.57 19.83 47.46
N SER A 552 -29.59 21.14 47.69
CA SER A 552 -28.39 21.89 48.09
C SER A 552 -28.61 22.72 49.34
N TRP A 553 -27.55 22.86 50.12
CA TRP A 553 -27.49 23.67 51.32
C TRP A 553 -26.36 24.69 51.19
N GLN A 554 -26.58 25.88 51.75
CA GLN A 554 -25.51 26.85 51.95
C GLN A 554 -25.30 27.05 53.44
N PHE A 555 -24.03 27.04 53.83
CA PHE A 555 -23.58 27.17 55.21
C PHE A 555 -22.46 28.22 55.28
N GLU A 556 -22.19 28.71 56.48
CA GLU A 556 -21.13 29.70 56.73
C GLU A 556 -20.32 29.33 57.97
N THR A 557 -18.99 29.49 57.91
CA THR A 557 -18.09 29.38 59.07
C THR A 557 -17.42 30.73 59.33
N GLN A 558 -17.25 31.11 60.60
CA GLN A 558 -16.62 32.38 61.01
C GLN A 558 -15.37 32.20 61.89
N SER A 559 -14.99 30.96 62.17
CA SER A 559 -13.84 30.63 63.03
C SER A 559 -13.32 29.23 62.70
N SER A 560 -12.02 29.00 62.89
CA SER A 560 -11.46 27.65 62.77
C SER A 560 -12.03 26.68 63.82
N GLY A 561 -12.09 25.39 63.48
CA GLY A 561 -12.47 24.29 64.37
C GLY A 561 -13.59 23.41 63.83
N THR A 562 -13.99 22.42 64.63
CA THR A 562 -15.03 21.44 64.29
C THR A 562 -16.43 22.04 64.40
N LYS A 563 -17.22 21.92 63.32
CA LYS A 563 -18.61 22.37 63.20
C LYS A 563 -19.49 21.21 62.73
N GLU A 564 -20.74 21.21 63.18
CA GLU A 564 -21.74 20.23 62.73
C GLU A 564 -22.91 20.92 62.02
N PHE A 565 -23.27 20.40 60.86
CA PHE A 565 -24.35 20.91 60.02
C PHE A 565 -25.37 19.79 59.79
N VAL A 566 -26.60 20.03 60.22
CA VAL A 566 -27.70 19.07 60.06
C VAL A 566 -28.40 19.34 58.74
N MET A 567 -28.57 18.30 57.92
CA MET A 567 -29.25 18.36 56.63
C MET A 567 -30.44 17.41 56.63
N ASP A 568 -31.60 17.95 56.25
CA ASP A 568 -32.84 17.21 56.08
C ASP A 568 -32.95 16.65 54.67
N ILE A 569 -32.98 15.33 54.59
CA ILE A 569 -33.11 14.57 53.34
C ILE A 569 -34.42 13.79 53.28
N SER A 570 -35.39 14.04 54.17
CA SER A 570 -36.67 13.30 54.25
C SER A 570 -37.40 13.15 52.91
N GLU A 571 -37.38 14.17 52.07
CA GLU A 571 -38.02 14.22 50.74
C GLU A 571 -37.28 13.43 49.64
N ILE A 572 -36.03 13.03 49.90
CA ILE A 572 -35.22 12.29 48.92
C ILE A 572 -35.63 10.80 48.93
N PRO A 573 -35.81 10.12 47.80
CA PRO A 573 -36.09 8.68 47.80
C PRO A 573 -34.97 7.84 48.44
N ALA A 574 -35.27 6.58 48.79
CA ALA A 574 -34.22 5.65 49.19
C ALA A 574 -33.34 5.30 47.97
N GLY A 575 -32.03 5.26 48.14
CA GLY A 575 -31.10 5.09 47.03
C GLY A 575 -29.65 5.44 47.38
N ILE A 576 -28.78 5.32 46.39
CA ILE A 576 -27.37 5.74 46.47
C ILE A 576 -27.26 7.16 45.93
N TYR A 577 -26.56 8.02 46.67
CA TYR A 577 -26.36 9.43 46.37
C TYR A 577 -24.90 9.82 46.58
N PHE A 578 -24.51 10.95 45.99
CA PHE A 578 -23.19 11.53 46.18
C PHE A 578 -23.31 12.90 46.86
N PHE A 579 -22.85 12.96 48.11
CA PHE A 579 -22.69 14.21 48.83
C PHE A 579 -21.44 14.91 48.32
N ARG A 580 -21.56 16.14 47.82
CA ARG A 580 -20.43 16.96 47.36
C ARG A 580 -20.39 18.28 48.13
N LEU A 581 -19.29 18.52 48.81
CA LEU A 581 -18.96 19.76 49.50
C LEU A 581 -17.96 20.55 48.66
N GLN A 582 -18.16 21.86 48.54
CA GLN A 582 -17.20 22.77 47.93
C GLN A 582 -16.83 23.90 48.90
N ILE A 583 -15.56 23.97 49.31
CA ILE A 583 -14.99 24.99 50.18
C ILE A 583 -13.82 25.66 49.44
N GLY A 584 -13.97 26.94 49.08
CA GLY A 584 -12.98 27.61 48.23
C GLY A 584 -12.78 26.87 46.91
N ASN A 585 -11.55 26.44 46.63
CA ASN A 585 -11.18 25.64 45.45
C ASN A 585 -11.19 24.12 45.72
N GLU A 586 -11.43 23.70 46.96
CA GLU A 586 -11.44 22.28 47.31
C GLU A 586 -12.85 21.70 47.19
N VAL A 587 -12.93 20.50 46.60
CA VAL A 587 -14.17 19.75 46.41
C VAL A 587 -13.99 18.38 47.05
N VAL A 588 -14.93 18.00 47.92
CA VAL A 588 -14.94 16.69 48.58
C VAL A 588 -16.25 15.98 48.27
N THR A 589 -16.16 14.76 47.73
CA THR A 589 -17.32 13.91 47.44
C THR A 589 -17.35 12.68 48.35
N ARG A 590 -18.54 12.29 48.83
CA ARG A 590 -18.78 11.11 49.65
C ARG A 590 -20.03 10.37 49.18
N LYS A 591 -19.94 9.05 49.06
CA LYS A 591 -21.10 8.19 48.79
C LYS A 591 -21.99 8.13 50.02
N ILE A 592 -23.29 8.40 49.85
CA ILE A 592 -24.30 8.29 50.90
C ILE A 592 -25.38 7.30 50.47
N ILE A 593 -25.76 6.41 51.38
CA ILE A 593 -26.88 5.48 51.20
C ILE A 593 -28.05 6.04 51.99
N LYS A 594 -29.16 6.39 51.32
CA LYS A 594 -30.42 6.68 51.99
C LYS A 594 -31.29 5.42 52.07
N VAL A 595 -31.71 5.06 53.27
CA VAL A 595 -32.66 3.98 53.55
C VAL A 595 -34.03 4.55 53.91
N LYS A 596 -35.07 3.70 53.82
CA LYS A 596 -36.47 4.06 54.08
C LYS A 596 -36.72 4.47 55.53
#